data_AF-A0A7S0SLG0-F1
#
_entry.id   AF-A0A7S0SLG0-F1
#
_cell.length_a   1.000
_cell.length_b   1.000
_cell.length_c   1.000
_cell.angle_alpha   90.00
_cell.angle_beta   90.00
_cell.angle_gamma   90.00
#
_symmetry.space_group_name_H-M   'P 1'
#
loop_
_entity.id
_entity.type
_entity.pdbx_description
1 polymer ?
#
loop_
_entity_poly.entity_id
_entity_poly.type
_entity_poly.pdbx_seq_one_letter_code
_entity_poly.pdbx_strand_id
1 'polypeptide(L)'
;MHTHPRHHDHEGGPDVAAASNAEDVKVHGDGDGSFLWALATELRPSWAHLAKPAESAWREMKTLAPTVSKLQEDVGDTLRNLGVAFHFEQPIKNGLVRPDFILTGTLGGGGKDLSRIVVEVDGPHHYSKEPAVLGSGGDLEDWFGGGRGGGGGDGDDVGVATPGIGIGGDGRESLAGGRWPLGSTVLRNQLLHSWGWTVVTVPYHQWEQLVTAEDKMEYVGGLLTAAV
;
A
#
# COMPACT_ATOMS: atom_id res chain seq x y z
N MET A 1 21.33 55.45 23.41
CA MET A 1 21.48 54.24 24.26
C MET A 1 20.09 53.59 24.32
N HIS A 2 19.75 52.68 23.37
CA HIS A 2 19.92 51.22 23.44
C HIS A 2 19.13 50.62 24.62
N THR A 3 18.22 49.64 24.50
CA THR A 3 17.87 48.67 23.44
C THR A 3 16.55 47.95 23.83
N HIS A 4 15.77 47.49 22.85
CA HIS A 4 14.64 46.54 23.02
C HIS A 4 15.12 45.14 23.47
N PRO A 5 14.29 44.34 24.16
CA PRO A 5 14.49 42.90 24.26
C PRO A 5 13.88 42.18 23.03
N ARG A 6 14.70 41.33 22.42
CA ARG A 6 14.39 40.46 21.28
C ARG A 6 13.64 39.20 21.72
N HIS A 7 12.79 38.74 20.81
CA HIS A 7 12.30 37.37 20.67
C HIS A 7 13.44 36.33 20.74
N HIS A 8 13.17 35.22 21.43
CA HIS A 8 13.90 33.96 21.25
C HIS A 8 12.87 32.85 21.02
N ASP A 9 12.59 32.57 19.75
CA ASP A 9 12.01 31.33 19.30
C ASP A 9 13.15 30.31 19.17
N HIS A 10 13.07 29.22 19.93
CA HIS A 10 13.98 28.07 19.85
C HIS A 10 13.26 26.93 19.13
N GLU A 11 13.36 26.90 17.79
CA GLU A 11 13.12 25.70 17.00
C GLU A 11 14.47 25.14 16.55
N GLY A 12 14.98 24.15 17.30
CA GLY A 12 16.13 23.35 16.92
C GLY A 12 15.68 21.99 16.41
N GLY A 13 15.31 21.92 15.13
CA GLY A 13 15.19 20.66 14.41
C GLY A 13 16.57 20.21 13.90
N PRO A 14 16.90 18.91 13.92
CA PRO A 14 18.21 18.44 13.45
C PRO A 14 18.34 18.59 11.93
N ASP A 15 19.36 19.36 11.57
CA ASP A 15 19.91 19.55 10.23
C ASP A 15 20.47 18.22 9.73
N VAL A 16 19.76 17.54 8.82
CA VAL A 16 20.25 16.35 8.12
C VAL A 16 20.61 16.74 6.71
N ALA A 17 21.93 16.87 6.53
CA ALA A 17 22.62 17.10 5.28
C ALA A 17 22.09 16.21 4.14
N ALA A 18 21.98 16.83 2.97
CA ALA A 18 21.71 16.16 1.71
C ALA A 18 22.75 15.05 1.45
N ALA A 19 22.33 13.80 1.59
CA ALA A 19 23.09 12.66 1.09
C ALA A 19 22.77 12.49 -0.40
N SER A 20 23.55 13.18 -1.24
CA SER A 20 23.90 12.66 -2.56
C SER A 20 24.67 11.35 -2.37
N ASN A 21 24.14 10.24 -2.85
CA ASN A 21 24.93 9.07 -3.29
C ASN A 21 23.98 8.05 -3.93
N ALA A 22 23.79 8.19 -5.24
CA ALA A 22 23.35 7.08 -6.08
C ALA A 22 24.63 6.42 -6.63
N GLU A 23 25.20 5.48 -5.86
CA GLU A 23 26.23 4.58 -6.38
C GLU A 23 25.75 3.13 -6.30
N ASP A 24 25.80 2.49 -7.47
CA ASP A 24 26.00 1.07 -7.76
C ASP A 24 25.34 0.02 -6.85
N VAL A 25 24.10 -0.32 -7.20
CA VAL A 25 23.57 -1.68 -6.96
C VAL A 25 23.95 -2.54 -8.16
N LYS A 26 25.06 -3.28 -8.08
CA LYS A 26 25.35 -4.36 -9.03
C LYS A 26 24.48 -5.57 -8.70
N VAL A 27 23.37 -5.73 -9.42
CA VAL A 27 22.59 -6.98 -9.42
C VAL A 27 23.19 -7.90 -10.50
N HIS A 28 23.91 -8.93 -10.08
CA HIS A 28 24.21 -10.07 -10.95
C HIS A 28 23.02 -11.03 -10.91
N GLY A 29 22.29 -11.11 -12.02
CA GLY A 29 21.20 -12.07 -12.22
C GLY A 29 20.87 -12.17 -13.69
N ASP A 30 21.26 -13.29 -14.31
CA ASP A 30 21.00 -13.60 -15.71
C ASP A 30 19.51 -13.89 -15.93
N GLY A 31 18.85 -13.10 -16.80
CA GLY A 31 17.51 -13.36 -17.33
C GLY A 31 16.48 -12.28 -17.02
N ASP A 32 15.91 -11.69 -18.08
CA ASP A 32 14.74 -10.78 -18.12
C ASP A 32 14.89 -9.36 -17.53
N GLY A 33 15.79 -9.14 -16.57
CA GLY A 33 16.04 -7.80 -15.99
C GLY A 33 16.72 -6.80 -16.93
N SER A 34 17.39 -7.27 -18.00
CA SER A 34 18.22 -6.42 -18.86
C SER A 34 17.40 -5.51 -19.78
N PHE A 35 16.21 -5.94 -20.22
CA PHE A 35 15.37 -5.16 -21.11
C PHE A 35 14.69 -4.00 -20.38
N LEU A 36 14.09 -4.28 -19.21
CA LEU A 36 13.46 -3.24 -18.39
C LEU A 36 14.48 -2.22 -17.88
N TRP A 37 15.70 -2.65 -17.54
CA TRP A 37 16.78 -1.74 -17.17
C TRP A 37 17.25 -0.87 -18.34
N ALA A 38 17.39 -1.44 -19.55
CA ALA A 38 17.77 -0.70 -20.75
C ALA A 38 16.71 0.35 -21.11
N LEU A 39 15.42 -0.04 -21.10
CA LEU A 39 14.30 0.85 -21.35
C LEU A 39 14.23 1.97 -20.31
N ALA A 40 14.37 1.66 -19.03
CA ALA A 40 14.41 2.66 -17.96
C ALA A 40 15.60 3.61 -18.12
N THR A 41 16.75 3.13 -18.57
CA THR A 41 17.95 3.94 -18.81
C THR A 41 17.76 4.89 -19.99
N GLU A 42 17.11 4.43 -21.06
CA GLU A 42 16.82 5.23 -22.25
C GLU A 42 15.72 6.28 -22.02
N LEU A 43 14.66 5.93 -21.31
CA LEU A 43 13.52 6.83 -21.08
C LEU A 43 13.79 7.87 -19.98
N ARG A 44 14.69 7.58 -19.04
CA ARG A 44 14.94 8.45 -17.87
C ARG A 44 15.37 9.88 -18.26
N PRO A 45 16.33 10.11 -19.19
CA PRO A 45 16.66 11.47 -19.64
C PRO A 45 15.47 12.16 -20.31
N SER A 46 14.73 11.42 -21.15
CA SER A 46 13.59 11.93 -21.91
C SER A 46 12.44 12.40 -21.02
N TRP A 47 12.24 11.77 -19.86
CA TRP A 47 11.17 12.12 -18.92
C TRP A 47 11.66 12.89 -17.69
N ALA A 48 12.96 13.12 -17.54
CA ALA A 48 13.53 13.83 -16.38
C ALA A 48 12.87 15.19 -16.15
N HIS A 49 12.50 15.89 -17.22
CA HIS A 49 11.82 17.18 -17.16
C HIS A 49 10.39 17.10 -16.57
N LEU A 50 9.74 15.93 -16.61
CA LEU A 50 8.40 15.70 -16.06
C LEU A 50 8.42 15.38 -14.56
N ALA A 51 9.56 14.98 -14.00
CA ALA A 51 9.63 14.53 -12.61
C ALA A 51 9.11 15.59 -11.61
N LYS A 52 9.60 16.83 -11.71
CA LYS A 52 9.18 17.93 -10.84
C LYS A 52 7.70 18.32 -11.04
N PRO A 53 7.21 18.56 -12.27
CA PRO A 53 5.79 18.80 -12.50
C PRO A 53 4.87 17.67 -12.02
N ALA A 54 5.25 16.42 -12.28
CA ALA A 54 4.47 15.25 -11.87
C ALA A 54 4.39 15.12 -10.35
N GLU A 55 5.52 15.30 -9.66
CA GLU A 55 5.54 15.29 -8.19
C GLU A 55 4.71 16.43 -7.60
N SER A 56 4.82 17.64 -8.17
CA SER A 56 4.03 18.79 -7.73
C SER A 56 2.53 18.53 -7.88
N ALA A 57 2.09 18.05 -9.05
CA ALA A 57 0.69 17.73 -9.30
C ALA A 57 0.19 16.59 -8.39
N TRP A 58 1.03 15.58 -8.16
CA TRP A 58 0.72 14.49 -7.23
C TRP A 58 0.52 14.99 -5.80
N ARG A 59 1.42 15.84 -5.30
CA ARG A 59 1.32 16.43 -3.96
C ARG A 59 0.06 17.28 -3.82
N GLU A 60 -0.23 18.13 -4.81
CA GLU A 60 -1.44 18.95 -4.83
C GLU A 60 -2.70 18.09 -4.74
N MET A 61 -2.81 17.07 -5.59
CA MET A 61 -3.92 16.11 -5.56
C MET A 61 -4.03 15.42 -4.19
N LYS A 62 -2.92 14.96 -3.62
CA LYS A 62 -2.91 14.26 -2.33
C LYS A 62 -3.17 15.18 -1.14
N THR A 63 -3.13 16.50 -1.29
CA THR A 63 -3.49 17.46 -0.22
C THR A 63 -4.96 17.84 -0.21
N LEU A 64 -5.72 17.54 -1.28
CA LEU A 64 -7.16 17.76 -1.32
C LEU A 64 -7.89 16.99 -0.22
N ALA A 65 -9.05 17.50 0.20
CA ALA A 65 -9.88 16.88 1.22
C ALA A 65 -10.30 15.47 0.76
N PRO A 66 -9.82 14.41 1.43
CA PRO A 66 -10.16 13.05 1.07
C PRO A 66 -11.65 12.78 1.34
N THR A 67 -12.23 11.89 0.53
CA THR A 67 -13.55 11.33 0.83
C THR A 67 -13.34 10.12 1.73
N VAL A 68 -13.77 10.24 2.98
CA VAL A 68 -13.71 9.14 3.94
C VAL A 68 -14.76 8.10 3.58
N SER A 69 -14.34 6.85 3.41
CA SER A 69 -15.22 5.71 3.20
C SER A 69 -15.79 5.19 4.51
N LYS A 70 -17.01 4.64 4.47
CA LYS A 70 -17.64 3.97 5.62
C LYS A 70 -16.77 2.84 6.20
N LEU A 71 -16.00 2.17 5.34
CA LEU A 71 -15.09 1.11 5.77
C LEU A 71 -13.95 1.67 6.61
N GLN A 72 -13.35 2.80 6.19
CA GLN A 72 -12.35 3.49 7.02
C GLN A 72 -12.96 3.93 8.35
N GLU A 73 -14.17 4.50 8.37
CA GLU A 73 -14.83 4.90 9.63
C GLU A 73 -14.99 3.72 10.59
N ASP A 74 -15.47 2.58 10.10
CA ASP A 74 -15.70 1.36 10.90
C ASP A 74 -14.39 0.74 11.44
N VAL A 75 -13.32 0.73 10.64
CA VAL A 75 -11.98 0.34 11.13
C VAL A 75 -11.48 1.33 12.18
N GLY A 76 -11.69 2.63 11.97
CA GLY A 76 -11.32 3.69 12.91
C GLY A 76 -12.03 3.55 14.26
N ASP A 77 -13.33 3.25 14.26
CA ASP A 77 -14.11 2.98 15.47
C ASP A 77 -13.57 1.74 16.20
N THR A 78 -13.22 0.70 15.47
CA THR A 78 -12.63 -0.52 16.03
C THR A 78 -11.27 -0.24 16.70
N LEU A 79 -10.40 0.55 16.07
CA LEU A 79 -9.13 0.98 16.65
C LEU A 79 -9.34 1.78 17.95
N ARG A 80 -10.34 2.68 18.00
CA ARG A 80 -10.67 3.43 19.22
C ARG A 80 -11.18 2.50 20.33
N ASN A 81 -12.01 1.51 20.00
CA ASN A 81 -12.51 0.53 20.96
C ASN A 81 -11.39 -0.35 21.55
N LEU A 82 -10.34 -0.60 20.76
CA LEU A 82 -9.11 -1.25 21.23
C LEU A 82 -8.20 -0.33 22.06
N GLY A 83 -8.55 0.94 22.23
CA GLY A 83 -7.73 1.93 22.93
C GLY A 83 -6.48 2.36 22.16
N VAL A 84 -6.44 2.14 20.85
CA VAL A 84 -5.31 2.49 20.00
C VAL A 84 -5.45 3.94 19.53
N ALA A 85 -4.44 4.77 19.82
CA ALA A 85 -4.39 6.14 19.35
C ALA A 85 -3.84 6.21 17.92
N PHE A 86 -4.44 7.04 17.07
CA PHE A 86 -4.02 7.20 15.68
C PHE A 86 -4.26 8.60 15.13
N HIS A 87 -3.53 8.94 14.08
CA HIS A 87 -3.83 10.06 13.18
C HIS A 87 -4.52 9.55 11.92
N PHE A 88 -5.62 10.18 11.56
CA PHE A 88 -6.43 9.80 10.42
C PHE A 88 -6.01 10.59 9.17
N GLU A 89 -5.73 9.88 8.07
CA GLU A 89 -5.43 10.45 6.75
C GLU A 89 -4.38 11.56 6.76
N GLN A 90 -3.37 11.41 7.63
CA GLN A 90 -2.27 12.36 7.75
C GLN A 90 -1.23 12.11 6.64
N PRO A 91 -0.88 13.12 5.82
CA PRO A 91 0.15 12.95 4.81
C PRO A 91 1.55 12.76 5.43
N ILE A 92 2.35 11.87 4.84
CA ILE A 92 3.75 11.63 5.22
C ILE A 92 4.71 11.98 4.07
N LYS A 93 5.99 12.18 4.39
CA LYS A 93 7.04 12.55 3.43
C LYS A 93 6.63 13.75 2.56
N ASN A 94 6.16 14.81 3.22
CA ASN A 94 5.70 16.05 2.60
C ASN A 94 4.49 15.88 1.66
N GLY A 95 3.67 14.84 1.85
CA GLY A 95 2.47 14.61 1.06
C GLY A 95 2.63 13.65 -0.12
N LEU A 96 3.65 12.79 -0.11
CA LEU A 96 3.80 11.76 -1.15
C LEU A 96 2.79 10.61 -0.97
N VAL A 97 2.54 10.22 0.27
CA VAL A 97 1.58 9.18 0.63
C VAL A 97 0.74 9.70 1.78
N ARG A 98 -0.51 9.27 1.82
CA ARG A 98 -1.48 9.57 2.87
C ARG A 98 -2.07 8.23 3.30
N PRO A 99 -1.50 7.58 4.33
CA PRO A 99 -2.07 6.36 4.89
C PRO A 99 -3.41 6.65 5.54
N ASP A 100 -4.29 5.66 5.60
CA ASP A 100 -5.61 5.83 6.23
C ASP A 100 -5.46 6.08 7.74
N PHE A 101 -4.57 5.33 8.39
CA PHE A 101 -4.26 5.50 9.80
C PHE A 101 -2.76 5.43 10.05
N ILE A 102 -2.24 6.38 10.82
CA ILE A 102 -0.90 6.31 11.41
C ILE A 102 -1.07 6.05 12.89
N LEU A 103 -0.61 4.90 13.37
CA LEU A 103 -0.76 4.53 14.78
C LEU A 103 0.28 5.26 15.64
N THR A 104 -0.08 5.46 16.90
CA THR A 104 0.75 6.15 17.89
C THR A 104 0.59 5.49 19.26
N GLY A 105 1.56 5.71 20.14
CA GLY A 105 1.54 5.15 21.48
C GLY A 105 1.91 3.66 21.51
N THR A 106 1.32 2.92 22.43
CA THR A 106 1.69 1.52 22.68
C THR A 106 0.48 0.58 22.72
N LEU A 107 0.66 -0.66 22.26
CA LEU A 107 -0.36 -1.70 22.33
C LEU A 107 -0.21 -2.54 23.62
N GLY A 108 -1.28 -2.60 24.40
CA GLY A 108 -1.37 -3.40 25.62
C GLY A 108 -0.45 -2.95 26.76
N GLY A 109 -0.61 -3.54 27.94
CA GLY A 109 0.19 -3.21 29.14
C GLY A 109 1.67 -3.55 29.05
N GLY A 110 2.11 -4.17 27.94
CA GLY A 110 3.50 -4.56 27.67
C GLY A 110 4.34 -3.51 26.93
N GLY A 111 3.76 -2.37 26.55
CA GLY A 111 4.54 -1.23 26.01
C GLY A 111 5.09 -1.41 24.59
N LYS A 112 4.47 -2.28 23.77
CA LYS A 112 4.89 -2.45 22.37
C LYS A 112 4.59 -1.19 21.56
N ASP A 113 5.61 -0.58 20.98
CA ASP A 113 5.50 0.69 20.24
C ASP A 113 4.76 0.54 18.90
N LEU A 114 3.77 1.42 18.67
CA LEU A 114 2.98 1.47 17.44
C LEU A 114 3.40 2.61 16.50
N SER A 115 4.38 3.43 16.87
CA SER A 115 4.76 4.66 16.15
C SER A 115 5.28 4.45 14.72
N ARG A 116 5.56 3.21 14.34
CA ARG A 116 6.00 2.80 13.00
C ARG A 116 4.98 1.93 12.26
N ILE A 117 3.73 1.91 12.71
CA ILE A 117 2.66 1.16 12.07
C ILE A 117 1.68 2.10 11.38
N VAL A 118 1.37 1.75 10.13
CA VAL A 118 0.23 2.32 9.41
C VAL A 118 -0.80 1.24 9.16
N VAL A 119 -2.09 1.61 9.22
CA VAL A 119 -3.19 0.75 8.79
C VAL A 119 -3.73 1.29 7.47
N GLU A 120 -3.78 0.43 6.46
CA GLU A 120 -4.38 0.70 5.14
C GLU A 120 -5.67 -0.11 5.02
N VAL A 121 -6.76 0.57 4.68
CA VAL A 121 -8.09 0.01 4.53
C VAL A 121 -8.38 -0.19 3.06
N ASP A 122 -8.24 -1.44 2.61
CA ASP A 122 -8.30 -1.75 1.19
C ASP A 122 -9.72 -2.11 0.74
N GLY A 123 -10.43 -1.10 0.21
CA GLY A 123 -11.76 -1.23 -0.38
C GLY A 123 -11.78 -2.06 -1.68
N PRO A 124 -12.97 -2.34 -2.25
CA PRO A 124 -13.10 -3.13 -3.49
C PRO A 124 -12.28 -2.60 -4.67
N HIS A 125 -12.09 -1.29 -4.76
CA HIS A 125 -11.33 -0.63 -5.83
C HIS A 125 -9.82 -0.85 -5.75
N HIS A 126 -9.31 -1.46 -4.67
CA HIS A 126 -7.89 -1.80 -4.52
C HIS A 126 -7.55 -3.19 -5.07
N TYR A 127 -8.54 -3.91 -5.60
CA TYR A 127 -8.37 -5.26 -6.11
C TYR A 127 -8.88 -5.38 -7.55
N SER A 128 -8.12 -6.10 -8.36
CA SER A 128 -8.64 -6.73 -9.58
C SER A 128 -9.21 -8.11 -9.24
N LYS A 129 -10.11 -8.59 -10.09
CA LYS A 129 -10.57 -9.99 -10.05
C LYS A 129 -10.00 -10.67 -11.28
N GLU A 130 -9.38 -11.83 -11.12
CA GLU A 130 -9.12 -12.67 -12.28
C GLU A 130 -10.47 -13.14 -12.87
N PRO A 131 -10.65 -13.08 -14.20
CA PRO A 131 -11.75 -13.77 -14.81
C PRO A 131 -11.62 -15.27 -14.53
N ALA A 132 -12.73 -15.92 -14.21
CA ALA A 132 -12.73 -17.36 -14.04
C ALA A 132 -12.43 -18.02 -15.40
N VAL A 133 -11.28 -18.69 -15.49
CA VAL A 133 -10.80 -19.52 -16.61
C VAL A 133 -10.17 -18.73 -17.77
N LEU A 134 -8.83 -18.79 -17.87
CA LEU A 134 -8.15 -18.65 -19.15
C LEU A 134 -8.39 -19.94 -19.94
N GLY A 135 -9.41 -19.97 -20.79
CA GLY A 135 -9.44 -20.95 -21.87
C GLY A 135 -8.14 -20.77 -22.67
N SER A 136 -7.40 -21.85 -22.91
CA SER A 136 -6.11 -21.81 -23.60
C SER A 136 -6.25 -21.06 -24.94
N GLY A 137 -5.81 -19.81 -25.00
CA GLY A 137 -5.86 -19.00 -26.23
C GLY A 137 -6.41 -17.58 -26.13
N GLY A 138 -6.58 -17.00 -24.94
CA GLY A 138 -6.97 -15.59 -24.82
C GLY A 138 -5.82 -14.63 -25.12
N ASP A 139 -5.87 -13.98 -26.28
CA ASP A 139 -5.00 -12.85 -26.67
C ASP A 139 -4.99 -11.76 -25.59
N LEU A 140 -3.83 -11.10 -25.42
CA LEU A 140 -3.58 -10.01 -24.47
C LEU A 140 -4.61 -8.85 -24.51
N GLU A 141 -5.42 -8.76 -25.57
CA GLU A 141 -6.46 -7.74 -25.74
C GLU A 141 -7.66 -7.90 -24.78
N ASP A 142 -7.94 -9.10 -24.28
CA ASP A 142 -9.02 -9.32 -23.30
C ASP A 142 -8.73 -8.73 -21.91
N TRP A 143 -7.46 -8.40 -21.61
CA TRP A 143 -7.08 -7.75 -20.35
C TRP A 143 -7.48 -6.25 -20.32
N PHE A 144 -7.61 -5.61 -21.49
CA PHE A 144 -7.99 -4.19 -21.59
C PHE A 144 -9.43 -3.99 -22.11
N GLY A 145 -10.00 -4.97 -22.80
CA GLY A 145 -11.38 -4.92 -23.28
C GLY A 145 -12.36 -5.49 -22.25
N GLY A 146 -13.13 -4.64 -21.57
CA GLY A 146 -14.16 -5.09 -20.61
C GLY A 146 -15.10 -6.15 -21.21
N GLY A 147 -14.84 -7.43 -20.90
CA GLY A 147 -15.48 -8.58 -21.53
C GLY A 147 -16.81 -8.97 -20.89
N ARG A 148 -17.87 -8.96 -21.71
CA ARG A 148 -19.19 -9.56 -21.45
C ARG A 148 -19.07 -11.09 -21.44
N GLY A 149 -19.77 -11.75 -20.50
CA GLY A 149 -19.56 -13.17 -20.19
C GLY A 149 -20.10 -14.22 -21.17
N GLY A 150 -19.82 -15.49 -20.82
CA GLY A 150 -20.50 -16.67 -21.35
C GLY A 150 -19.72 -17.98 -21.24
N GLY A 151 -20.17 -18.89 -20.36
CA GLY A 151 -20.34 -20.34 -20.64
C GLY A 151 -19.16 -21.32 -20.64
N GLY A 152 -18.98 -22.03 -19.50
CA GLY A 152 -18.95 -23.50 -19.36
C GLY A 152 -17.93 -24.39 -20.09
N GLY A 153 -17.21 -25.23 -19.32
CA GLY A 153 -16.56 -26.45 -19.83
C GLY A 153 -15.61 -27.11 -18.81
N ASP A 154 -15.96 -28.33 -18.37
CA ASP A 154 -15.18 -29.20 -17.46
C ASP A 154 -13.88 -29.73 -18.08
N GLY A 155 -12.85 -29.91 -17.24
CA GLY A 155 -11.63 -30.65 -17.58
C GLY A 155 -10.65 -30.72 -16.41
N ASP A 156 -10.59 -31.89 -15.76
CA ASP A 156 -9.63 -32.24 -14.71
C ASP A 156 -8.20 -32.35 -15.27
N ASP A 157 -7.25 -31.57 -14.72
CA ASP A 157 -5.83 -31.88 -14.84
C ASP A 157 -5.06 -31.49 -13.56
N VAL A 158 -4.41 -32.49 -12.96
CA VAL A 158 -3.62 -32.39 -11.72
C VAL A 158 -2.23 -31.83 -12.04
N GLY A 159 -2.15 -30.50 -12.14
CA GLY A 159 -0.90 -29.76 -12.28
C GLY A 159 -0.28 -29.41 -10.92
N VAL A 160 0.98 -29.79 -10.72
CA VAL A 160 1.80 -29.41 -9.56
C VAL A 160 1.92 -27.88 -9.51
N ALA A 161 1.35 -27.26 -8.47
CA ALA A 161 1.29 -25.81 -8.29
C ALA A 161 2.70 -25.21 -8.15
N THR A 162 3.02 -24.27 -9.03
CA THR A 162 4.19 -23.39 -8.88
C THR A 162 3.62 -22.04 -8.41
N PRO A 163 4.06 -21.44 -7.29
CA PRO A 163 3.38 -20.26 -6.76
C PRO A 163 3.33 -19.09 -7.77
N GLY A 164 2.13 -18.77 -8.25
CA GLY A 164 1.86 -17.63 -9.12
C GLY A 164 2.35 -16.30 -8.53
N ILE A 165 2.86 -15.46 -9.44
CA ILE A 165 3.51 -14.19 -9.17
C ILE A 165 2.45 -13.16 -8.75
N GLY A 166 2.12 -13.16 -7.46
CA GLY A 166 1.30 -12.14 -6.85
C GLY A 166 1.49 -12.17 -5.34
N ILE A 167 2.44 -11.37 -4.86
CA ILE A 167 2.68 -11.21 -3.42
C ILE A 167 1.43 -10.54 -2.82
N GLY A 168 0.50 -11.34 -2.27
CA GLY A 168 -0.62 -10.86 -1.46
C GLY A 168 -2.04 -11.02 -2.02
N GLY A 169 -2.26 -11.79 -3.10
CA GLY A 169 -3.63 -12.14 -3.53
C GLY A 169 -4.26 -13.24 -2.67
N ASP A 170 -5.60 -13.29 -2.61
CA ASP A 170 -6.35 -14.41 -1.97
C ASP A 170 -6.63 -15.57 -2.97
N GLY A 171 -6.11 -15.47 -4.19
CA GLY A 171 -6.25 -16.46 -5.25
C GLY A 171 -5.47 -17.75 -4.97
N ARG A 172 -6.15 -18.89 -5.10
CA ARG A 172 -5.49 -20.18 -5.32
C ARG A 172 -5.44 -20.42 -6.82
N GLU A 173 -4.27 -20.72 -7.39
CA GLU A 173 -4.12 -20.96 -8.84
C GLU A 173 -5.10 -22.00 -9.39
N SER A 174 -5.49 -22.98 -8.57
CA SER A 174 -6.41 -24.05 -8.96
C SER A 174 -7.91 -23.68 -8.88
N LEU A 175 -8.25 -22.49 -8.40
CA LEU A 175 -9.63 -22.02 -8.23
C LEU A 175 -9.72 -20.61 -8.79
N ALA A 176 -10.01 -20.53 -10.09
CA ALA A 176 -10.37 -19.30 -10.76
C ALA A 176 -11.32 -18.45 -9.87
N GLY A 177 -10.89 -17.26 -9.44
CA GLY A 177 -11.67 -16.42 -8.51
C GLY A 177 -10.90 -15.57 -7.49
N GLY A 178 -9.58 -15.44 -7.62
CA GLY A 178 -8.76 -14.62 -6.73
C GLY A 178 -8.95 -13.11 -6.91
N ARG A 179 -8.81 -12.38 -5.80
CA ARG A 179 -8.64 -10.93 -5.72
C ARG A 179 -7.16 -10.62 -5.60
N TRP A 180 -6.67 -9.77 -6.50
CA TRP A 180 -5.27 -9.39 -6.57
C TRP A 180 -5.14 -7.89 -6.34
N PRO A 181 -4.27 -7.43 -5.42
CA PRO A 181 -4.09 -6.01 -5.17
C PRO A 181 -3.62 -5.32 -6.45
N LEU A 182 -4.15 -4.14 -6.74
CA LEU A 182 -3.72 -3.34 -7.88
C LEU A 182 -2.27 -2.90 -7.72
N GLY A 183 -1.60 -2.62 -8.85
CA GLY A 183 -0.22 -2.13 -8.85
C GLY A 183 -0.03 -0.86 -8.01
N SER A 184 -1.04 0.02 -7.95
CA SER A 184 -1.03 1.20 -7.08
C SER A 184 -1.01 0.84 -5.59
N THR A 185 -1.80 -0.14 -5.17
CA THR A 185 -1.84 -0.68 -3.80
C THR A 185 -0.49 -1.29 -3.42
N VAL A 186 0.05 -2.14 -4.31
CA VAL A 186 1.36 -2.78 -4.10
C VAL A 186 2.47 -1.74 -4.00
N LEU A 187 2.50 -0.76 -4.91
CA LEU A 187 3.50 0.30 -4.92
C LEU A 187 3.43 1.17 -3.66
N ARG A 188 2.23 1.58 -3.23
CA ARG A 188 2.02 2.33 -1.97
C ARG A 188 2.63 1.56 -0.79
N ASN A 189 2.28 0.28 -0.66
CA ASN A 189 2.76 -0.54 0.45
C ASN A 189 4.28 -0.69 0.40
N GLN A 190 4.87 -0.94 -0.77
CA GLN A 190 6.33 -1.04 -0.92
C GLN A 190 7.04 0.27 -0.56
N LEU A 191 6.49 1.43 -0.96
CA LEU A 191 7.04 2.73 -0.58
C LEU A 191 7.03 2.93 0.94
N LEU A 192 5.92 2.60 1.61
CA LEU A 192 5.80 2.69 3.06
C LEU A 192 6.84 1.81 3.77
N HIS A 193 6.99 0.55 3.35
CA HIS A 193 8.01 -0.35 3.87
C HIS A 193 9.44 0.19 3.64
N SER A 194 9.72 0.72 2.46
CA SER A 194 11.03 1.32 2.15
C SER A 194 11.37 2.52 3.04
N TRP A 195 10.36 3.16 3.63
CA TRP A 195 10.50 4.26 4.58
C TRP A 195 10.50 3.82 6.05
N GLY A 196 10.53 2.51 6.30
CA GLY A 196 10.59 1.92 7.64
C GLY A 196 9.24 1.85 8.35
N TRP A 197 8.14 1.88 7.61
CA TRP A 197 6.80 1.63 8.17
C TRP A 197 6.44 0.15 8.04
N THR A 198 5.82 -0.41 9.07
CA THR A 198 5.09 -1.66 8.98
C THR A 198 3.68 -1.35 8.50
N VAL A 199 3.27 -1.96 7.38
CA VAL A 199 1.93 -1.77 6.81
C VAL A 199 1.04 -2.92 7.25
N VAL A 200 -0.03 -2.59 7.99
CA VAL A 200 -1.12 -3.50 8.30
C VAL A 200 -2.27 -3.22 7.33
N THR A 201 -2.65 -4.21 6.54
CA THR A 201 -3.74 -4.07 5.59
C THR A 201 -5.02 -4.72 6.13
N VAL A 202 -6.12 -3.97 6.10
CA VAL A 202 -7.48 -4.45 6.38
C VAL A 202 -8.24 -4.54 5.05
N PRO A 203 -8.27 -5.72 4.40
CA PRO A 203 -8.99 -5.90 3.15
C PRO A 203 -10.50 -5.98 3.38
N TYR A 204 -11.28 -5.29 2.53
CA TYR A 204 -12.75 -5.22 2.65
C TYR A 204 -13.42 -6.59 2.70
N HIS A 205 -12.92 -7.55 1.92
CA HIS A 205 -13.55 -8.86 1.79
C HIS A 205 -13.33 -9.76 3.00
N GLN A 206 -12.28 -9.54 3.80
CA GLN A 206 -12.13 -10.19 5.10
C GLN A 206 -12.97 -9.45 6.14
N TRP A 207 -12.96 -8.12 6.11
CA TRP A 207 -13.74 -7.29 7.02
C TRP A 207 -15.25 -7.58 6.97
N GLU A 208 -15.81 -7.73 5.77
CA GLU A 208 -17.23 -8.02 5.55
C GLU A 208 -17.66 -9.40 6.08
N GLN A 209 -16.72 -10.31 6.33
CA GLN A 209 -17.01 -11.63 6.92
C GLN A 209 -17.15 -11.56 8.45
N LEU A 210 -16.69 -10.47 9.08
CA LEU A 210 -16.73 -10.26 10.51
C LEU A 210 -18.09 -9.67 10.89
N VAL A 211 -18.92 -10.47 11.56
CA VAL A 211 -20.31 -10.12 11.85
C VAL A 211 -20.42 -9.24 13.08
N THR A 212 -19.64 -9.54 14.13
CA THR A 212 -19.74 -8.84 15.41
C THR A 212 -18.62 -7.82 15.61
N ALA A 213 -18.86 -6.84 16.49
CA ALA A 213 -17.82 -5.89 16.89
C ALA A 213 -16.66 -6.59 17.62
N GLU A 214 -16.93 -7.68 18.33
CA GLU A 214 -15.92 -8.48 19.00
C GLU A 214 -15.00 -9.17 17.99
N ASP A 215 -15.55 -9.79 16.94
CA ASP A 215 -14.77 -10.41 15.86
C ASP A 215 -13.86 -9.39 15.16
N LYS A 216 -14.36 -8.18 14.92
CA LYS A 216 -13.60 -7.08 14.32
C LYS A 216 -12.46 -6.61 15.23
N MET A 217 -12.72 -6.47 16.53
CA MET A 217 -11.69 -6.12 17.51
C MET A 217 -10.63 -7.22 17.63
N GLU A 218 -11.03 -8.49 17.69
CA GLU A 218 -10.10 -9.63 17.72
C GLU A 218 -9.24 -9.68 16.45
N TYR A 219 -9.86 -9.50 15.29
CA TYR A 219 -9.17 -9.48 14.00
C TYR A 219 -8.13 -8.34 13.93
N VAL A 220 -8.52 -7.09 14.20
CA VAL A 220 -7.58 -5.96 14.17
C VAL A 220 -6.52 -6.11 15.26
N GLY A 221 -6.91 -6.50 16.47
CA GLY A 221 -5.97 -6.73 17.58
C GLY A 221 -4.93 -7.79 17.24
N GLY A 222 -5.33 -8.87 16.56
CA GLY A 222 -4.45 -9.92 16.06
C GLY A 222 -3.47 -9.39 15.00
N LEU A 223 -3.96 -8.63 14.02
CA LEU A 223 -3.12 -7.99 13.00
C LEU A 223 -2.08 -7.05 13.62
N LEU A 224 -2.51 -6.20 14.55
CA LEU A 224 -1.61 -5.26 15.22
C LEU A 224 -0.58 -6.00 16.07
N THR A 225 -0.99 -7.03 16.82
CA THR A 225 -0.08 -7.83 17.65
C THR A 225 0.98 -8.55 16.82
N ALA A 226 0.63 -9.01 15.61
CA ALA A 226 1.57 -9.64 14.69
C ALA A 226 2.56 -8.64 14.07
N ALA A 227 2.20 -7.35 14.03
CA ALA A 227 3.01 -6.28 13.45
C ALA A 227 4.03 -5.65 14.42
N VAL A 228 4.00 -6.02 15.71
CA VAL A 228 4.89 -5.53 16.79
C VAL A 228 5.72 -6.61 17.46
#